data_AF-R9HUJ1-F1
#
_entry.id   AF-R9HUJ1-F1
#
_cell.length_a   1.000
_cell.length_b   1.000
_cell.length_c   1.000
_cell.angle_alpha   90.00
_cell.angle_beta   90.00
_cell.angle_gamma   90.00
#
_symmetry.space_group_name_H-M   'P 1'
#
loop_
_entity.id
_entity.type
_entity.pdbx_description
1 polymer ?
#
loop_
_entity_poly.entity_id
_entity_poly.type
_entity_poly.pdbx_seq_one_letter_code
_entity_poly.pdbx_strand_id
1 'polypeptide(L)'
;MACNCREQITKMVREQLGDPLAKIRGVICFGKDGVQFKPTVAITYRKKKKDGSLCKAQSEMELSYEYCPFCGRKFEEDKEYKKEDKQ
;
A
#
# COMPACT_ATOMS: atom_id res chain seq x y z
N MET A 1 -11.86 13.48 -3.06
CA MET A 1 -10.53 14.06 -3.34
C MET A 1 -9.45 13.12 -2.84
N ALA A 2 -8.57 12.69 -3.74
CA ALA A 2 -7.35 11.96 -3.39
C ALA A 2 -6.49 12.73 -2.37
N CYS A 3 -5.87 12.04 -1.42
CA CYS A 3 -5.00 12.65 -0.41
C CYS A 3 -3.55 12.82 -0.93
N ASN A 4 -2.85 13.84 -0.45
CA ASN A 4 -1.43 14.09 -0.75
C ASN A 4 -0.46 13.48 0.30
N CYS A 5 -0.94 12.59 1.17
CA CYS A 5 -0.13 12.04 2.27
C CYS A 5 1.13 11.32 1.80
N ARG A 6 1.12 10.70 0.61
CA ARG A 6 2.32 10.05 0.05
C ARG A 6 3.48 11.03 -0.10
N GLU A 7 3.23 12.20 -0.68
CA GLU A 7 4.25 13.22 -0.93
C GLU A 7 4.78 13.78 0.39
N GLN A 8 3.88 14.08 1.33
CA GLN A 8 4.22 14.58 2.66
C GLN A 8 5.08 13.60 3.44
N ILE A 9 4.67 12.33 3.53
CA ILE A 9 5.43 11.31 4.26
C ILE A 9 6.75 11.00 3.55
N THR A 10 6.79 10.98 2.21
CA THR A 10 8.05 10.79 1.47
C THR A 10 9.04 11.92 1.79
N LYS A 11 8.57 13.17 1.82
CA LYS A 11 9.41 14.32 2.21
C LYS A 11 9.92 14.17 3.65
N MET A 12 9.04 13.86 4.60
CA MET A 12 9.40 13.65 6.00
C MET A 12 10.45 12.55 6.17
N VAL A 13 10.29 11.41 5.52
CA VAL A 13 11.24 10.28 5.60
C VAL A 13 12.62 10.68 5.06
N ARG A 14 12.68 11.39 3.93
CA ARG A 14 13.95 11.85 3.35
C ARG A 14 14.67 12.83 4.24
N GLU A 15 13.94 13.78 4.83
CA GLU A 15 14.49 14.75 5.78
C GLU A 15 15.02 14.06 7.05
N GLN A 16 14.26 13.11 7.60
CA GLN A 16 14.66 12.36 8.79
C GLN A 16 15.89 11.46 8.57
N LEU A 17 16.01 10.86 7.38
CA LEU A 17 17.12 9.96 7.06
C LEU A 17 18.34 10.69 6.46
N GLY A 18 18.18 11.95 6.05
CA GLY A 18 19.19 12.65 5.25
C GLY A 18 19.42 12.04 3.86
N ASP A 19 18.52 11.16 3.41
CA ASP A 19 18.62 10.45 2.14
C ASP A 19 17.54 10.96 1.16
N PRO A 20 17.89 11.77 0.15
CA PRO A 20 16.93 12.28 -0.82
C PRO A 20 16.39 11.19 -1.75
N LEU A 21 17.03 10.01 -1.80
CA LEU A 21 16.63 8.88 -2.63
C LEU A 21 15.76 7.87 -1.89
N ALA A 22 15.49 8.08 -0.59
CA ALA A 22 14.59 7.22 0.18
C ALA A 22 13.21 7.14 -0.50
N LYS A 23 12.68 5.93 -0.59
CA LYS A 23 11.40 5.61 -1.23
C LYS A 23 10.54 4.77 -0.29
N ILE A 24 9.26 5.12 -0.24
CA ILE A 24 8.24 4.29 0.41
C ILE A 24 7.92 3.13 -0.53
N ARG A 25 7.96 1.90 -0.02
CA ARG A 25 7.55 0.71 -0.77
C ARG A 25 6.07 0.79 -1.09
N GLY A 26 5.70 0.38 -2.29
CA GLY A 26 4.31 0.35 -2.71
C GLY A 26 4.14 -0.40 -4.02
N VAL A 27 2.91 -0.78 -4.30
CA VAL A 27 2.53 -1.37 -5.58
C VAL A 27 1.95 -0.31 -6.50
N ILE A 28 2.23 -0.47 -7.79
CA ILE A 28 1.63 0.35 -8.85
C ILE A 28 0.48 -0.46 -9.45
N CYS A 29 -0.73 0.07 -9.34
CA CYS A 29 -1.93 -0.47 -9.95
C CYS A 29 -2.26 0.34 -11.20
N PHE A 30 -2.55 -0.35 -12.30
CA PHE A 30 -3.02 0.26 -13.53
C PHE A 30 -4.55 0.10 -13.58
N GLY A 31 -5.27 1.21 -13.43
CA GLY A 31 -6.73 1.27 -13.56
C GLY A 31 -7.15 1.93 -14.88
N LYS A 32 -8.46 1.96 -15.14
CA LYS A 32 -9.02 2.62 -16.34
C LYS A 32 -8.70 4.12 -16.39
N ASP A 33 -8.61 4.77 -15.23
CA ASP A 33 -8.32 6.20 -15.10
C ASP A 33 -6.83 6.50 -14.91
N GLY A 34 -5.96 5.51 -15.13
CA GLY A 34 -4.50 5.67 -15.13
C GLY A 34 -3.78 4.93 -14.01
N VAL A 35 -2.63 5.46 -13.62
CA VAL A 35 -1.67 4.80 -12.72
C VAL A 35 -1.92 5.22 -11.28
N GLN A 36 -2.25 4.27 -10.41
CA GLN A 36 -2.45 4.48 -8.98
C GLN A 36 -1.33 3.81 -8.18
N PHE A 37 -0.70 4.55 -7.27
CA PHE A 37 0.26 3.98 -6.31
C PHE A 37 -0.45 3.64 -4.99
N LYS A 38 -0.36 2.39 -4.56
CA LYS A 38 -0.86 1.95 -3.25
C LYS A 38 0.34 1.69 -2.33
N PRO A 39 0.49 2.45 -1.22
CA PRO A 39 1.55 2.20 -0.25
C PRO A 39 1.42 0.78 0.32
N THR A 40 2.56 0.12 0.48
CA THR A 40 2.63 -1.27 0.93
C THR A 40 3.44 -1.33 2.21
N VAL A 41 2.90 -2.02 3.21
CA VAL A 41 3.62 -2.31 4.44
C VAL A 41 4.29 -3.66 4.29
N ALA A 42 5.61 -3.69 4.48
CA ALA A 42 6.37 -4.93 4.59
C ALA A 42 6.26 -5.44 6.04
N ILE A 43 5.80 -6.67 6.20
CA ILE A 43 5.65 -7.34 7.48
C ILE A 43 6.67 -8.46 7.55
N THR A 44 7.53 -8.39 8.56
CA THR A 44 8.43 -9.48 8.90
C THR A 44 7.80 -10.36 9.97
N TYR A 45 7.71 -11.66 9.72
CA TYR A 45 7.10 -12.63 10.62
C TYR A 45 7.95 -13.91 10.70
N ARG A 46 7.62 -14.77 11.67
CA ARG A 46 8.19 -16.13 11.76
C ARG A 46 7.08 -17.12 11.51
N LYS A 47 7.28 -18.04 10.58
CA LYS A 47 6.30 -19.10 10.29
C LYS A 47 6.11 -20.00 11.50
N LYS A 48 4.86 -20.41 11.74
CA LYS A 48 4.54 -21.41 12.75
C LYS A 48 4.82 -22.80 12.18
N LYS A 49 5.54 -23.63 12.95
CA LYS A 49 5.82 -25.02 12.62
C LYS A 49 4.62 -25.90 13.00
N LYS A 50 4.67 -27.17 12.57
CA LYS A 50 3.64 -28.18 12.90
C LYS A 50 3.50 -28.41 14.41
N ASP A 51 4.59 -28.31 15.16
CA ASP A 51 4.62 -28.42 16.63
C ASP A 51 4.12 -27.17 17.36
N GLY A 52 3.71 -26.12 16.62
CA GLY A 52 3.26 -24.86 17.17
C GLY A 52 4.35 -23.85 17.52
N SER A 53 5.63 -24.24 17.49
CA SER A 53 6.77 -23.33 17.70
C SER A 53 7.01 -22.43 16.48
N LEU A 54 7.77 -21.35 16.64
CA LEU A 54 8.14 -20.45 15.54
C LEU A 54 9.46 -20.87 14.88
N CYS A 55 9.56 -20.71 13.56
CA CYS A 55 10.80 -20.85 12.82
C CYS A 55 11.84 -19.81 13.26
N LYS A 56 13.14 -20.16 13.25
CA LYS A 56 14.22 -19.20 13.54
C LYS A 56 14.36 -18.15 12.42
N ALA A 57 14.24 -18.59 11.17
CA ALA A 57 14.29 -17.71 10.01
C ALA A 57 13.07 -16.78 9.96
N GLN A 58 13.33 -15.52 9.63
CA GLN A 58 12.28 -14.55 9.30
C GLN A 58 11.75 -14.81 7.89
N SER A 59 10.48 -14.47 7.70
CA SER A 59 9.79 -14.42 6.42
C SER A 59 9.19 -13.04 6.25
N GLU A 60 9.02 -12.60 5.01
CA GLU A 60 8.38 -11.33 4.69
C GLU A 60 7.05 -11.57 4.00
N MET A 61 6.09 -10.68 4.24
CA MET A 61 4.89 -10.54 3.43
C MET A 61 4.61 -9.06 3.21
N GLU A 62 3.94 -8.75 2.11
CA GLU A 62 3.56 -7.39 1.74
C GLU A 62 2.04 -7.25 1.83
N LEU A 63 1.56 -6.20 2.51
CA LEU A 63 0.15 -5.84 2.54
C LEU A 63 -0.04 -4.48 1.87
N SER A 64 -0.92 -4.44 0.87
CA SER A 64 -1.34 -3.21 0.20
C SER A 64 -2.78 -2.90 0.58
N TYR A 65 -3.06 -1.64 0.89
CA TYR A 65 -4.37 -1.20 1.38
C TYR A 65 -5.23 -0.57 0.27
N GLU A 66 -6.55 -0.68 0.40
CA GLU A 66 -7.53 0.02 -0.45
C GLU A 66 -7.79 1.47 0.00
N TYR A 67 -7.13 1.88 1.07
CA TYR A 67 -7.17 3.23 1.61
C TYR A 67 -5.75 3.73 1.88
N CYS A 68 -5.59 5.04 2.05
CA CYS A 68 -4.33 5.64 2.44
C CYS A 68 -4.00 5.23 3.89
N PRO A 69 -2.92 4.45 4.15
CA PRO A 69 -2.61 4.00 5.51
C PRO A 69 -2.16 5.13 6.45
N PHE A 70 -1.89 6.33 5.91
CA PHE A 70 -1.46 7.49 6.70
C PHE A 70 -2.61 8.35 7.22
N CYS A 71 -3.75 8.42 6.50
CA CYS A 71 -4.88 9.28 6.88
C CYS A 71 -6.24 8.58 6.88
N GLY A 72 -6.30 7.29 6.53
CA GLY A 72 -7.52 6.49 6.53
C GLY A 72 -8.50 6.78 5.39
N ARG A 73 -8.23 7.77 4.52
CA ARG A 73 -9.09 8.06 3.37
C ARG A 73 -9.02 6.92 2.35
N LYS A 74 -10.18 6.41 1.94
CA LYS A 74 -10.28 5.48 0.81
C LYS A 74 -9.69 6.11 -0.44
N PHE A 75 -9.00 5.30 -1.24
CA PHE A 75 -8.76 5.68 -2.62
C PHE A 75 -10.13 5.70 -3.31
N GLU A 76 -10.41 6.68 -4.18
CA GLU A 76 -11.73 6.77 -4.82
C GLU A 76 -12.02 5.45 -5.54
N GLU A 77 -13.11 4.78 -5.13
CA GLU A 77 -13.65 3.61 -5.81
C GLU A 77 -14.35 4.09 -7.09
N ASP A 78 -14.13 3.40 -8.21
CA ASP A 78 -14.82 3.64 -9.48
C ASP A 78 -16.32 3.84 -9.21
N LYS A 79 -16.83 5.03 -9.48
CA LYS A 79 -18.27 5.32 -9.34
C LYS A 79 -19.04 4.48 -10.36
N GLU A 80 -19.83 3.55 -9.82
CA GLU A 80 -21.00 2.88 -10.39
C GLU A 80 -20.85 2.21 -11.77
N TYR A 81 -20.97 0.89 -11.74
CA TYR A 81 -21.50 0.08 -12.83
C TYR A 81 -22.82 0.68 -13.34
N LYS A 82 -22.79 1.43 -14.45
CA LYS A 82 -23.94 1.46 -15.34
C LYS A 82 -24.07 0.07 -15.95
N LYS A 83 -24.98 -0.74 -15.41
CA LYS A 83 -25.55 -1.85 -16.17
C LYS A 83 -26.24 -1.21 -17.36
N GLU A 84 -25.66 -1.33 -18.55
CA GLU A 84 -26.39 -1.09 -19.78
C GLU A 84 -27.48 -2.18 -19.84
N ASP A 85 -28.75 -1.76 -19.68
CA ASP A 85 -29.89 -2.58 -20.04
C ASP A 85 -29.75 -2.98 -21.51
N LYS A 86 -29.50 -4.27 -21.75
CA LYS A 86 -29.65 -4.84 -23.09
C LYS A 86 -31.14 -4.82 -23.43
N GLN A 87 -31.50 -3.91 -24.33
CA GLN A 87 -32.77 -3.92 -25.05
C GLN A 87 -32.74 -4.92 -26.20
#